data_AF-A0A644WFA1-F1
#
_entry.id   AF-A0A644WFA1-F1
#
_cell.length_a   1.000
_cell.length_b   1.000
_cell.length_c   1.000
_cell.angle_alpha   90.00
_cell.angle_beta   90.00
_cell.angle_gamma   90.00
#
_symmetry.space_group_name_H-M   'P 1'
#
loop_
_entity.id
_entity.type
_entity.pdbx_description
1 polymer ?
#
loop_
_entity_poly.entity_id
_entity_poly.type
_entity_poly.pdbx_seq_one_letter_code
_entity_poly.pdbx_strand_id
1 'polypeptide(L)' 'MNEELIKTLLNEYKETEKALELGINWLTDKDYAKGKLDLVKVIIADLERLSKEV' A
#
# COMPACT_ATOMS: atom_id res chain seq x y z
N MET A 1 9.67 -10.47 15.05
CA MET A 1 9.35 -10.38 13.62
C MET A 1 10.59 -9.85 12.89
N ASN A 2 10.83 -10.17 11.63
CA ASN A 2 12.05 -9.68 10.95
C ASN A 2 11.87 -8.20 10.55
N GLU A 3 12.55 -7.28 11.25
CA GLU A 3 12.48 -5.83 10.98
C GLU A 3 12.80 -5.49 9.52
N GLU A 4 13.79 -6.17 8.94
CA GLU A 4 14.20 -5.95 7.57
C GLU A 4 13.08 -6.34 6.59
N LEU A 5 12.40 -7.45 6.86
CA LEU A 5 11.23 -7.87 6.07
C LEU A 5 10.11 -6.84 6.12
N ILE A 6 9.81 -6.27 7.30
CA ILE A 6 8.76 -5.25 7.44
C ILE A 6 9.14 -3.98 6.66
N LYS A 7 10.40 -3.56 6.71
CA LYS A 7 10.90 -2.41 5.93
C LYS A 7 10.80 -2.66 4.43
N THR A 8 11.19 -3.84 3.95
CA THR A 8 11.08 -4.21 2.54
C THR A 8 9.62 -4.15 2.08
N LEU A 9 8.72 -4.79 2.82
CA LEU A 9 7.29 -4.81 2.50
C LEU A 9 6.68 -3.39 2.52
N LEU A 10 7.03 -2.56 3.51
CA LEU A 10 6.55 -1.18 3.56
C LEU A 10 6.96 -0.38 2.33
N ASN A 11 8.19 -0.54 1.85
CA ASN A 11 8.65 0.13 0.64
C ASN A 11 7.88 -0.36 -0.59
N GLU A 12 7.75 -1.69 -0.77
CA GLU A 12 7.02 -2.28 -1.90
C GLU A 12 5.57 -1.82 -1.98
N TYR A 13 4.86 -1.78 -0.84
CA TYR A 13 3.47 -1.33 -0.81
C TYR A 13 3.35 0.18 -1.02
N LYS A 14 4.28 1.01 -0.53
CA LYS A 14 4.30 2.46 -0.82
C LYS A 14 4.59 2.76 -2.29
N GLU A 15 5.42 1.96 -2.95
CA GLU A 15 5.61 2.06 -4.40
C GLU A 15 4.34 1.64 -5.16
N THR A 16 3.69 0.56 -4.71
CA THR A 16 2.43 0.09 -5.28
C THR A 16 1.31 1.13 -5.15
N GLU A 17 1.20 1.78 -3.99
CA GLU A 17 0.26 2.89 -3.75
C GLU A 17 0.46 4.00 -4.79
N LYS A 18 1.70 4.49 -4.95
CA LYS A 18 2.02 5.54 -5.93
C LYS A 18 1.67 5.13 -7.36
N ALA A 19 1.98 3.89 -7.75
CA ALA A 19 1.66 3.40 -9.08
C ALA A 19 0.15 3.35 -9.34
N LEU A 20 -0.63 2.90 -8.34
CA LEU A 20 -2.09 2.88 -8.42
C LEU A 20 -2.68 4.30 -8.48
N GLU A 21 -2.19 5.22 -7.66
CA GLU A 21 -2.65 6.62 -7.67
C GLU A 21 -2.43 7.31 -9.02
N LEU A 22 -1.30 7.03 -9.68
CA LEU A 22 -1.02 7.51 -11.03
C LEU A 22 -1.95 6.86 -12.07
N GLY A 23 -2.12 5.53 -12.01
CA GLY A 23 -2.89 4.77 -12.98
C GLY A 23 -4.41 4.97 -12.90
N ILE A 24 -4.96 5.23 -11.70
CA ILE A 24 -6.41 5.42 -11.48
C ILE A 24 -6.99 6.54 -12.35
N ASN A 25 -6.19 7.58 -12.63
CA ASN A 25 -6.67 8.71 -13.43
C ASN A 25 -6.89 8.36 -14.90
N TRP A 26 -6.32 7.25 -15.38
CA TRP A 26 -6.47 6.81 -16.76
C TRP A 26 -7.68 5.88 -16.96
N LEU A 27 -8.35 5.48 -15.87
CA LEU A 27 -9.50 4.59 -15.93
C LEU A 27 -10.81 5.37 -16.09
N THR A 28 -11.68 4.87 -16.95
CA THR A 28 -13.04 5.42 -17.17
C THR A 28 -13.96 5.14 -15.97
N ASP A 29 -13.83 3.95 -15.36
CA ASP A 29 -14.47 3.60 -14.09
C ASP A 29 -13.38 3.43 -13.02
N LYS A 30 -13.53 4.19 -11.92
CA LYS A 30 -12.53 4.31 -10.87
C LYS A 30 -12.91 3.55 -9.60
N ASP A 31 -14.14 3.07 -9.46
CA ASP A 31 -14.61 2.59 -8.16
C ASP A 31 -13.92 1.29 -7.75
N TYR A 32 -13.75 0.36 -8.70
CA TYR A 32 -12.97 -0.86 -8.46
C TYR A 32 -11.50 -0.56 -8.13
N ALA A 33 -10.89 0.39 -8.85
CA ALA A 33 -9.49 0.73 -8.66
C ALA A 33 -9.24 1.50 -7.34
N LYS A 34 -10.17 2.36 -6.93
CA LYS A 34 -10.17 2.98 -5.60
C LYS A 34 -10.26 1.93 -4.49
N GLY A 35 -11.13 0.93 -4.64
CA GLY A 35 -11.22 -0.17 -3.66
C GLY A 35 -9.90 -0.96 -3.53
N LYS A 36 -9.14 -1.12 -4.62
CA LYS A 36 -7.79 -1.71 -4.56
C LYS A 36 -6.77 -0.80 -3.89
N LEU A 37 -6.82 0.50 -4.15
CA LEU A 37 -5.97 1.49 -3.49
C LEU A 37 -6.24 1.54 -1.98
N ASP A 38 -7.50 1.50 -1.57
CA ASP A 38 -7.88 1.49 -0.16
C ASP A 38 -7.33 0.27 0.58
N LEU A 39 -7.37 -0.91 -0.08
CA LEU A 39 -6.77 -2.12 0.48
C LEU A 39 -5.25 -1.98 0.67
N VAL A 40 -4.55 -1.41 -0.32
CA VAL A 40 -3.10 -1.15 -0.21
C VAL A 40 -2.80 -0.20 0.96
N LYS A 41 -3.61 0.85 1.14
CA LYS A 41 -3.47 1.80 2.26
C LYS A 41 -3.67 1.13 3.63
N VAL A 42 -4.63 0.20 3.73
CA VAL A 42 -4.83 -0.60 4.96
C VAL A 42 -3.60 -1.47 5.24
N ILE A 43 -3.06 -2.16 4.23
CA ILE A 43 -1.86 -3.01 4.41
C ILE A 43 -0.67 -2.17 4.88
N ILE A 44 -0.46 -0.99 4.29
CA ILE A 44 0.61 -0.07 4.74
C ILE A 44 0.41 0.31 6.20
N ALA A 45 -0.81 0.70 6.59
CA ALA A 45 -1.10 1.10 7.97
C ALA A 45 -0.84 -0.04 8.98
N ASP A 46 -1.22 -1.27 8.63
CA ASP A 46 -0.95 -2.44 9.46
C ASP A 46 0.56 -2.72 9.57
N LEU A 47 1.30 -2.63 8.46
CA LEU A 47 2.76 -2.80 8.47
C LEU A 47 3.47 -1.69 9.29
N GLU A 48 3.00 -0.45 9.22
CA GLU A 48 3.54 0.67 10.02
C GLU A 48 3.22 0.54 11.50
N ARG A 49 2.10 -0.09 11.84
CA ARG A 49 1.77 -0.44 13.23
C ARG A 49 2.69 -1.56 13.71
N LEU A 50 2.81 -2.62 12.92
CA LEU A 50 3.68 -3.76 13.20
C LEU A 50 5.14 -3.33 13.36
N SER A 51 5.64 -2.37 12.58
CA SER A 51 7.01 -1.86 12.70
C SER A 51 7.28 -1.10 14.01
N LYS A 52 6.24 -0.66 14.72
CA LYS A 52 6.37 0.03 16.03
C LYS A 52 6.27 -0.94 17.21
N GLU A 53 5.83 -2.16 16.96
CA GLU A 53 5.68 -3.23 17.96
C GLU A 53 6.91 -4.14 18.02
N VAL A 54 7.91 -3.94 17.15
CA VAL A 54 9.18 -4.67 17.10
C VAL A 54 10.30 -3.86 17.74
#